data_AF-A0A441UM33-F1
#
_entry.id   AF-A0A441UM33-F1
#
_cell.length_a   1.000
_cell.length_b   1.000
_cell.length_c   1.000
_cell.angle_alpha   90.00
_cell.angle_beta   90.00
_cell.angle_gamma   90.00
#
_symmetry.space_group_name_H-M   'P 1'
#
loop_
_entity.id
_entity.type
_entity.pdbx_description
1 polymer ?
#
loop_
_entity_poly.entity_id
_entity_poly.type
_entity_poly.pdbx_seq_one_letter_code
_entity_poly.pdbx_strand_id
1 'polypeptide(L)'
;MSAYERQMSGGTAPRRVLSHALLFALLCSTALVAASGNAAAFEIFGIKLWGSSEDEDADIVDPLRYAVTIEAPDADEDLAEKLENASALKDDEDRPVSGSLGLLAKARGDRDQLVAALYADARYEGVVTITIEGKPLDDLPPDAEFSGPQPIPVVINIATGPKFTLGDIRLEGDAAGLAGADFGLIAGGDAGSGAVLKAEASIVRALKEEGRPLAKVTEREIVADHATSTLDVTLTVAAGPVAGYGDTTVEGTEKVDRDFTEYMTGLKRGRQYSPEEVDEARDRLLGLEVFNSVTLKEADSLDAVGNIPIGVEVSERKPRYFGLGGTFSNTEGLGLEGYWGHRNLFGRAEKLRIEGKISGIGSNELTELNYNAGIMFEKPGVVGPASKFFAGANTVLEHPDAYDRFSVKGNTGLSYDLDRQQTVSAEVALDYSKITDSFGKHTYLIASIPLRYVYDNRDNRLNPTTGFRALAYAEPSYDI
;
A
#
# COMPACT_ATOMS: atom_id res chain seq x y z
N MET A 1 61.17 -55.98 9.51
CA MET A 1 61.07 -57.44 9.30
C MET A 1 60.07 -57.69 8.18
N SER A 2 60.56 -58.35 7.12
CA SER A 2 59.89 -59.04 5.99
C SER A 2 58.65 -58.37 5.37
N ALA A 3 58.66 -57.80 4.15
CA ALA A 3 59.08 -58.30 2.83
C ALA A 3 58.24 -59.48 2.29
N TYR A 4 57.74 -59.28 1.06
CA TYR A 4 57.34 -60.18 -0.04
C TYR A 4 55.96 -59.79 -0.62
N GLU A 5 55.69 -59.70 -1.92
CA GLU A 5 56.44 -59.52 -3.18
C GLU A 5 55.39 -59.54 -4.31
N ARG A 6 55.58 -58.72 -5.37
CA ARG A 6 55.33 -58.98 -6.84
C ARG A 6 53.92 -59.46 -7.31
N GLN A 7 53.42 -59.14 -8.52
CA GLN A 7 54.02 -58.66 -9.77
C GLN A 7 52.93 -58.12 -10.75
N MET A 8 53.29 -57.03 -11.43
CA MET A 8 53.02 -56.59 -12.82
C MET A 8 51.86 -57.18 -13.65
N SER A 9 51.12 -56.31 -14.37
CA SER A 9 51.44 -55.88 -15.77
C SER A 9 50.20 -55.39 -16.52
N GLY A 10 50.32 -54.25 -17.24
CA GLY A 10 49.67 -54.09 -18.54
C GLY A 10 48.71 -52.91 -18.72
N GLY A 11 49.22 -51.81 -19.28
CA GLY A 11 48.62 -51.27 -20.51
C GLY A 11 47.72 -50.03 -20.44
N THR A 12 48.27 -48.93 -20.96
CA THR A 12 47.63 -47.91 -21.82
C THR A 12 46.60 -46.94 -21.23
N ALA A 13 47.03 -45.69 -21.09
CA ALA A 13 46.17 -44.51 -21.00
C ALA A 13 45.60 -44.13 -22.39
N PRO A 14 44.33 -43.71 -22.49
CA PRO A 14 43.85 -42.92 -23.60
C PRO A 14 43.69 -41.44 -23.22
N ARG A 15 44.03 -40.62 -24.20
CA ARG A 15 43.93 -39.17 -24.29
C ARG A 15 42.53 -38.65 -23.97
N ARG A 16 42.44 -37.56 -23.20
CA ARG A 16 41.26 -36.68 -23.17
C ARG A 16 41.07 -36.08 -24.55
N VAL A 17 40.03 -36.51 -25.25
CA VAL A 17 39.49 -35.80 -26.40
C VAL A 17 38.59 -34.69 -25.85
N LEU A 18 39.02 -33.44 -25.98
CA LEU A 18 38.12 -32.30 -25.85
C LEU A 18 37.09 -32.39 -26.97
N SER A 19 35.88 -32.78 -26.61
CA SER A 19 34.70 -32.70 -27.45
C SER A 19 34.49 -31.25 -27.92
N HIS A 20 34.43 -31.08 -29.23
CA HIS A 20 34.29 -29.83 -30.00
C HIS A 20 32.96 -29.08 -29.76
N ALA A 21 32.26 -29.32 -28.65
CA ALA A 21 30.99 -28.68 -28.32
C ALA A 21 31.17 -27.28 -27.68
N LEU A 22 32.36 -26.95 -27.16
CA LEU A 22 32.63 -25.66 -26.50
C LEU A 22 33.17 -24.56 -27.43
N LEU A 23 33.53 -24.89 -28.68
CA LEU A 23 34.00 -23.93 -29.68
C LEU A 23 32.89 -23.40 -30.61
N PHE A 24 31.70 -24.01 -30.59
CA PHE A 24 30.53 -23.49 -31.31
C PHE A 24 29.68 -22.52 -30.48
N ALA A 25 29.80 -22.56 -29.15
CA ALA A 25 29.06 -21.65 -28.25
C ALA A 25 29.68 -20.23 -28.18
N LEU A 26 30.96 -20.06 -28.53
CA LEU A 26 31.64 -18.75 -28.51
C LEU A 26 31.59 -17.97 -29.84
N LEU A 27 31.04 -18.56 -30.91
CA LEU A 27 30.89 -17.92 -32.23
C LEU A 27 29.47 -17.42 -32.52
N CYS A 28 28.52 -17.63 -31.61
CA CYS A 28 27.16 -17.05 -31.72
C CYS A 28 26.99 -15.73 -30.94
N SER A 29 28.00 -15.29 -30.18
CA SER A 29 27.97 -14.09 -29.33
C SER A 29 28.54 -12.83 -29.99
N THR A 30 28.88 -12.84 -31.28
CA THR A 30 29.46 -11.68 -32.00
C THR A 30 28.79 -11.34 -33.34
N ALA A 31 27.55 -11.78 -33.57
CA ALA A 31 26.77 -11.41 -34.76
C ALA A 31 25.35 -10.87 -34.44
N LEU A 32 25.25 -10.06 -33.38
CA LEU A 32 24.04 -9.29 -33.06
C LEU A 32 24.40 -7.84 -32.76
N VAL A 33 25.12 -7.22 -33.70
CA VAL A 33 25.16 -5.78 -33.87
C VAL A 33 24.84 -5.54 -35.34
N ALA A 34 23.81 -4.74 -35.61
CA ALA A 34 23.18 -4.41 -36.90
C ALA A 34 21.99 -5.28 -37.33
N ALA A 35 20.84 -5.06 -36.66
CA ALA A 35 19.54 -4.82 -37.29
C ALA A 35 18.53 -4.43 -36.20
N SER A 36 18.43 -3.15 -35.89
CA SER A 36 17.27 -2.58 -35.18
C SER A 36 16.06 -2.64 -36.12
N GLY A 37 15.45 -3.82 -36.23
CA GLY A 37 14.11 -3.98 -36.79
C GLY A 37 13.10 -3.85 -35.66
N ASN A 38 12.04 -3.07 -35.87
CA ASN A 38 10.92 -2.95 -34.95
C ASN A 38 10.45 -4.34 -34.51
N ALA A 39 10.41 -4.57 -33.20
CA ALA A 39 9.88 -5.80 -32.63
C ALA A 39 8.39 -5.90 -33.00
N ALA A 40 8.03 -6.93 -33.77
CA ALA A 40 6.65 -7.17 -34.14
C ALA A 40 5.84 -7.54 -32.87
N ALA A 41 4.74 -6.82 -32.64
CA ALA A 41 3.84 -7.07 -31.53
C ALA A 41 3.26 -8.50 -31.58
N PHE A 42 3.20 -9.18 -30.43
CA PHE A 42 2.67 -10.53 -30.30
C PHE A 42 1.41 -10.50 -29.43
N GLU A 43 0.28 -10.96 -29.97
CA GLU A 43 -1.03 -10.91 -29.31
C GLU A 43 -1.48 -12.33 -28.90
N ILE A 44 -1.84 -12.50 -27.63
CA ILE A 44 -2.47 -13.72 -27.11
C ILE A 44 -3.70 -13.30 -26.30
N PHE A 45 -4.88 -13.75 -26.72
CA PHE A 45 -6.17 -13.51 -26.05
C PHE A 45 -6.47 -12.02 -25.74
N GLY A 46 -6.07 -11.11 -26.64
CA GLY A 46 -6.35 -9.66 -26.50
C GLY A 46 -5.48 -8.93 -25.47
N ILE A 47 -4.48 -9.59 -24.87
CA ILE A 47 -3.53 -8.96 -23.93
C ILE A 47 -2.16 -8.87 -24.61
N LYS A 48 -1.67 -7.65 -24.83
CA LYS A 48 -0.31 -7.39 -25.35
C LYS A 48 0.69 -7.45 -24.19
N LEU A 49 1.62 -8.40 -24.23
CA LEU A 49 2.59 -8.63 -23.15
C LEU A 49 3.84 -7.74 -23.23
N TRP A 50 4.12 -7.15 -24.41
CA TRP A 50 5.29 -6.29 -24.64
C TRP A 50 5.01 -5.27 -25.77
N GLY A 51 5.55 -4.06 -25.63
CA GLY A 51 5.34 -2.91 -26.54
C GLY A 51 4.28 -1.95 -26.00
N SER A 52 4.53 -0.64 -26.08
CA SER A 52 3.52 0.37 -25.78
C SER A 52 2.36 0.25 -26.76
N SER A 53 1.13 0.35 -26.28
CA SER A 53 -0.04 0.47 -27.12
C SER A 53 -0.06 1.85 -27.76
N GLU A 54 0.15 1.93 -29.07
CA GLU A 54 -0.32 3.08 -29.87
C GLU A 54 -1.86 3.26 -29.76
N ASP A 55 -2.57 2.26 -29.19
CA ASP A 55 -4.02 2.24 -29.02
C ASP A 55 -4.53 3.11 -27.85
N GLU A 56 -3.71 3.56 -26.88
CA GLU A 56 -4.17 4.49 -25.82
C GLU A 56 -4.41 5.91 -26.35
N ASP A 57 -3.64 6.31 -27.37
CA ASP A 57 -3.81 7.61 -28.05
C ASP A 57 -5.05 7.61 -28.97
N ALA A 58 -5.59 6.44 -29.33
CA ALA A 58 -6.69 6.30 -30.29
C ALA A 58 -8.05 6.80 -29.75
N ASP A 59 -8.21 6.89 -28.43
CA ASP A 59 -9.41 7.40 -27.77
C ASP A 59 -9.39 8.92 -27.52
N ILE A 60 -8.26 9.59 -27.80
CA ILE A 60 -8.10 11.03 -27.57
C ILE A 60 -8.60 11.80 -28.80
N VAL A 61 -9.68 12.57 -28.61
CA VAL A 61 -10.23 13.43 -29.67
C VAL A 61 -9.25 14.58 -29.96
N ASP A 62 -8.84 14.69 -31.22
CA ASP A 62 -7.89 15.70 -31.73
C ASP A 62 -6.53 15.66 -30.99
N PRO A 63 -5.74 14.57 -31.13
CA PRO A 63 -4.53 14.39 -30.35
C PRO A 63 -3.48 15.45 -30.69
N LEU A 64 -3.10 16.24 -29.69
CA LEU A 64 -2.12 17.31 -29.81
C LEU A 64 -0.89 17.02 -28.96
N ARG A 65 0.28 16.91 -29.59
CA ARG A 65 1.57 16.74 -28.89
C ARG A 65 2.19 18.07 -28.54
N TYR A 66 2.84 18.14 -27.38
CA TYR A 66 3.53 19.32 -26.87
C TYR A 66 4.89 18.93 -26.29
N ALA A 67 5.77 19.91 -26.10
CA ALA A 67 7.08 19.73 -25.49
C ALA A 67 7.29 20.82 -24.45
N VAL A 68 7.81 20.45 -23.27
CA VAL A 68 7.88 21.32 -22.09
C VAL A 68 9.32 21.63 -21.75
N THR A 69 9.63 22.91 -21.64
CA THR A 69 10.88 23.40 -21.06
C THR A 69 10.56 24.18 -19.79
N ILE A 70 11.16 23.77 -18.68
CA ILE A 70 11.04 24.49 -17.39
C ILE A 70 12.35 25.24 -17.16
N GLU A 71 12.24 26.56 -16.94
CA GLU A 71 13.35 27.45 -16.67
C GLU A 71 13.16 28.09 -15.29
N ALA A 72 13.99 27.68 -14.31
CA ALA A 72 13.97 28.18 -12.94
C ALA A 72 15.40 28.55 -12.50
N PRO A 73 15.97 29.66 -13.01
CA PRO A 73 17.39 29.97 -12.81
C PRO A 73 17.77 30.26 -11.35
N ASP A 74 16.80 30.70 -10.54
CA ASP A 74 16.96 31.03 -9.12
C ASP A 74 16.61 29.85 -8.18
N ALA A 75 16.31 28.68 -8.73
CA ALA A 75 16.07 27.46 -7.95
C ALA A 75 17.40 26.74 -7.66
N ASP A 76 17.56 26.23 -6.44
CA ASP A 76 18.56 25.20 -6.17
C ASP A 76 18.12 23.86 -6.78
N GLU A 77 19.02 22.87 -6.79
CA GLU A 77 18.77 21.55 -7.40
C GLU A 77 17.54 20.87 -6.79
N ASP A 78 17.40 20.92 -5.46
CA ASP A 78 16.27 20.35 -4.73
C ASP A 78 14.94 21.00 -5.12
N LEU A 79 14.88 22.33 -5.25
CA LEU A 79 13.68 23.04 -5.65
C LEU A 79 13.36 22.83 -7.13
N ALA A 80 14.38 22.80 -8.00
CA ALA A 80 14.19 22.53 -9.42
C ALA A 80 13.54 21.15 -9.64
N GLU A 81 14.05 20.12 -8.94
CA GLU A 81 13.47 18.77 -8.98
C GLU A 81 12.03 18.75 -8.45
N LYS A 82 11.73 19.46 -7.35
CA LYS A 82 10.35 19.57 -6.82
C LYS A 82 9.41 20.24 -7.81
N LEU A 83 9.85 21.29 -8.50
CA LEU A 83 9.04 22.00 -9.51
C LEU A 83 8.80 21.14 -10.75
N GLU A 84 9.82 20.41 -11.19
CA GLU A 84 9.69 19.47 -12.31
C GLU A 84 8.70 18.35 -11.99
N ASN A 85 8.83 17.73 -10.82
CA ASN A 85 7.92 16.68 -10.33
C ASN A 85 6.48 17.19 -10.07
N ALA A 86 6.30 18.49 -9.83
CA ALA A 86 4.99 19.10 -9.62
C ALA A 86 4.26 19.42 -10.94
N SER A 87 4.98 19.51 -12.07
CA SER A 87 4.40 19.84 -13.37
C SER A 87 3.77 18.60 -14.02
N ALA A 88 2.44 18.58 -14.05
CA ALA A 88 1.67 17.60 -14.83
C ALA A 88 1.92 17.74 -16.35
N LEU A 89 2.25 18.93 -16.85
CA LEU A 89 2.69 19.11 -18.23
C LEU A 89 3.96 18.30 -18.49
N LYS A 90 4.95 18.39 -17.61
CA LYS A 90 6.21 17.66 -17.76
C LYS A 90 6.03 16.15 -17.57
N ASP A 91 5.28 15.73 -16.55
CA ASP A 91 5.04 14.32 -16.23
C ASP A 91 4.34 13.56 -17.39
N ASP A 92 3.42 14.23 -18.09
CA ASP A 92 2.68 13.64 -19.22
C ASP A 92 3.23 14.06 -20.61
N GLU A 93 4.45 14.61 -20.72
CA GLU A 93 5.00 15.17 -21.98
C GLU A 93 4.98 14.16 -23.16
N ASP A 94 5.13 12.86 -22.87
CA ASP A 94 5.11 11.80 -23.89
C ASP A 94 3.69 11.46 -24.40
N ARG A 95 2.63 11.95 -23.75
CA ARG A 95 1.23 11.67 -24.07
C ARG A 95 0.55 12.88 -24.73
N PRO A 96 -0.20 12.69 -25.83
CA PRO A 96 -0.95 13.78 -26.43
C PRO A 96 -2.12 14.23 -25.54
N VAL A 97 -2.52 15.50 -25.67
CA VAL A 97 -3.72 16.07 -25.03
C VAL A 97 -4.88 16.15 -26.02
N SER A 98 -6.10 16.31 -25.49
CA SER A 98 -7.32 16.51 -26.29
C SER A 98 -7.38 17.92 -26.88
N GLY A 99 -6.70 18.11 -28.01
CA GLY A 99 -6.68 19.33 -28.80
C GLY A 99 -6.12 20.54 -28.06
N SER A 100 -6.34 21.71 -28.64
CA SER A 100 -5.83 22.99 -28.11
C SER A 100 -6.47 23.37 -26.77
N LEU A 101 -7.75 23.05 -26.58
CA LEU A 101 -8.46 23.28 -25.32
C LEU A 101 -7.91 22.42 -24.19
N GLY A 102 -7.59 21.15 -24.47
CA GLY A 102 -6.94 20.25 -23.52
C GLY A 102 -5.58 20.79 -23.07
N LEU A 103 -4.77 21.29 -24.01
CA LEU A 103 -3.48 21.92 -23.69
C LEU A 103 -3.65 23.17 -22.81
N LEU A 104 -4.58 24.06 -23.15
CA LEU A 104 -4.86 25.27 -22.35
C LEU A 104 -5.32 24.93 -20.93
N ALA A 105 -6.24 23.96 -20.79
CA ALA A 105 -6.74 23.53 -19.50
C ALA A 105 -5.61 22.91 -18.66
N LYS A 106 -4.79 22.04 -19.27
CA LYS A 106 -3.64 21.42 -18.61
C LYS A 106 -2.61 22.46 -18.19
N ALA A 107 -2.25 23.41 -19.05
CA ALA A 107 -1.30 24.48 -18.74
C ALA A 107 -1.78 25.39 -17.60
N ARG A 108 -3.07 25.73 -17.55
CA ARG A 108 -3.63 26.51 -16.43
C ARG A 108 -3.57 25.73 -15.11
N GLY A 109 -3.94 24.45 -15.13
CA GLY A 109 -3.80 23.59 -13.95
C GLY A 109 -2.34 23.41 -13.51
N ASP A 110 -1.42 23.32 -14.47
CA ASP A 110 0.02 23.20 -14.21
C ASP A 110 0.57 24.43 -13.49
N ARG A 111 0.15 25.63 -13.91
CA ARG A 111 0.51 26.88 -13.21
C ARG A 111 0.07 26.84 -11.74
N ASP A 112 -1.16 26.40 -11.47
CA ASP A 112 -1.70 26.34 -10.12
C ASP A 112 -0.92 25.32 -9.26
N GLN A 113 -0.53 24.18 -9.84
CA GLN A 113 0.32 23.17 -9.18
C GLN A 113 1.72 23.70 -8.87
N LEU A 114 2.35 24.42 -9.81
CA LEU A 114 3.67 25.01 -9.63
C LEU A 114 3.66 26.13 -8.58
N VAL A 115 2.62 26.97 -8.55
CA VAL A 115 2.44 27.97 -7.48
C VAL A 115 2.26 27.29 -6.13
N ALA A 116 1.47 26.21 -6.06
CA ALA A 116 1.32 25.44 -4.83
C ALA A 116 2.65 24.81 -4.36
N ALA A 117 3.49 24.33 -5.30
CA ALA A 117 4.82 23.80 -5.00
C ALA A 117 5.77 24.89 -4.46
N LEU A 118 5.72 26.11 -5.02
CA LEU A 118 6.46 27.26 -4.50
C LEU A 118 6.01 27.61 -3.07
N TYR A 119 4.70 27.63 -2.81
CA TYR A 119 4.17 27.86 -1.45
C TYR A 119 4.57 26.75 -0.48
N ALA A 120 4.63 25.50 -0.94
CA ALA A 120 5.12 24.38 -0.13
C ALA A 120 6.61 24.53 0.24
N ASP A 121 7.42 25.19 -0.60
CA ASP A 121 8.81 25.57 -0.30
C ASP A 121 8.94 26.94 0.41
N ALA A 122 7.84 27.53 0.87
CA ALA A 122 7.77 28.84 1.52
C ALA A 122 8.14 30.03 0.62
N ARG A 123 7.87 29.94 -0.68
CA ARG A 123 8.16 31.00 -1.66
C ARG A 123 6.89 31.68 -2.14
N TYR A 124 6.43 32.64 -1.38
CA TYR A 124 5.14 33.32 -1.60
C TYR A 124 5.20 34.44 -2.66
N GLU A 125 6.40 34.84 -3.05
CA GLU A 125 6.67 35.80 -4.14
C GLU A 125 6.92 35.13 -5.50
N GLY A 126 6.84 33.80 -5.54
CA GLY A 126 7.13 33.05 -6.75
C GLY A 126 6.17 33.40 -7.88
N VAL A 127 6.71 33.63 -9.07
CA VAL A 127 5.94 33.96 -10.29
C VAL A 127 6.16 32.87 -11.32
N VAL A 128 5.07 32.24 -11.75
CA VAL A 128 5.06 31.20 -12.79
C VAL A 128 4.46 31.80 -14.06
N THR A 129 5.28 31.92 -15.10
CA THR A 129 4.87 32.41 -16.42
C THR A 129 4.94 31.27 -17.43
N ILE A 130 3.80 30.85 -17.95
CA ILE A 130 3.72 29.82 -18.99
C ILE A 130 3.49 30.50 -20.34
N THR A 131 4.23 30.06 -21.36
CA THR A 131 4.03 30.46 -22.74
C THR A 131 3.76 29.24 -23.61
N ILE A 132 2.85 29.37 -24.57
CA ILE A 132 2.55 28.34 -25.58
C ILE A 132 2.81 28.99 -26.95
N GLU A 133 3.67 28.37 -27.77
CA GLU A 133 4.18 28.97 -29.02
C GLU A 133 4.76 30.39 -28.81
N GLY A 134 5.37 30.63 -27.65
CA GLY A 134 5.96 31.91 -27.28
C GLY A 134 4.96 33.01 -26.89
N LYS A 135 3.65 32.71 -26.81
CA LYS A 135 2.62 33.64 -26.33
C LYS A 135 2.30 33.37 -24.86
N PRO A 136 2.24 34.39 -23.99
CA PRO A 136 1.84 34.22 -22.59
C PRO A 136 0.46 33.58 -22.46
N LEU A 137 0.32 32.63 -21.54
CA LEU A 137 -0.92 31.88 -21.30
C LEU A 137 -2.11 32.79 -20.98
N ASP A 138 -1.86 33.91 -20.29
CA ASP A 138 -2.90 34.88 -19.91
C ASP A 138 -3.39 35.75 -21.07
N ASP A 139 -2.60 35.86 -22.14
CA ASP A 139 -2.96 36.61 -23.34
C ASP A 139 -3.71 35.75 -24.38
N LEU A 140 -3.77 34.43 -24.16
CA LEU A 140 -4.42 33.50 -25.08
C LEU A 140 -5.94 33.49 -24.87
N PRO A 141 -6.73 33.67 -25.95
CA PRO A 141 -8.18 33.61 -25.84
C PRO A 141 -8.64 32.16 -25.50
N PRO A 142 -9.84 31.98 -24.91
CA PRO A 142 -10.33 30.65 -24.52
C PRO A 142 -10.47 29.66 -25.68
N ASP A 143 -10.61 30.17 -26.91
CA ASP A 143 -10.74 29.43 -28.16
C ASP A 143 -9.44 29.45 -29.00
N ALA A 144 -8.27 29.69 -28.37
CA ALA A 144 -7.00 29.64 -29.08
C ALA A 144 -6.76 28.25 -29.69
N GLU A 145 -6.42 28.23 -30.98
CA GLU A 145 -6.06 27.03 -31.72
C GLU A 145 -4.55 27.00 -31.97
N PHE A 146 -3.91 25.87 -31.67
CA PHE A 146 -2.50 25.60 -31.94
C PHE A 146 -2.38 24.60 -33.09
N SER A 147 -2.23 25.12 -34.30
CA SER A 147 -2.07 24.32 -35.53
C SER A 147 -0.62 24.32 -36.04
N GLY A 148 0.34 24.72 -35.22
CA GLY A 148 1.76 24.76 -35.57
C GLY A 148 2.40 23.39 -35.73
N PRO A 149 3.70 23.33 -36.11
CA PRO A 149 4.46 22.10 -36.11
C PRO A 149 4.47 21.46 -34.73
N GLN A 150 4.01 20.21 -34.62
CA GLN A 150 4.08 19.45 -33.38
C GLN A 150 5.50 18.87 -33.17
N PRO A 151 5.96 18.74 -31.91
CA PRO A 151 5.26 19.10 -30.67
C PRO A 151 5.17 20.63 -30.46
N ILE A 152 4.01 21.09 -30.00
CA ILE A 152 3.78 22.50 -29.67
C ILE A 152 4.69 22.89 -28.49
N PRO A 153 5.56 23.91 -28.62
CA PRO A 153 6.48 24.29 -27.55
C PRO A 153 5.73 25.01 -26.42
N VAL A 154 5.94 24.53 -25.20
CA VAL A 154 5.48 25.11 -23.94
C VAL A 154 6.71 25.45 -23.09
N VAL A 155 6.85 26.73 -22.72
CA VAL A 155 7.95 27.18 -21.87
C VAL A 155 7.39 27.72 -20.57
N ILE A 156 7.87 27.17 -19.46
CA ILE A 156 7.48 27.52 -18.10
C ILE A 156 8.66 28.26 -17.47
N ASN A 157 8.52 29.57 -17.31
CA ASN A 157 9.52 30.41 -16.64
C ASN A 157 9.09 30.63 -15.19
N ILE A 158 9.96 30.29 -14.25
CA ILE A 158 9.69 30.35 -12.82
C ILE A 158 10.71 31.28 -12.15
N ALA A 159 10.23 32.44 -11.70
CA ALA A 159 10.98 33.29 -10.78
C ALA A 159 10.61 32.87 -9.36
N THR A 160 11.54 32.27 -8.62
CA THR A 160 11.21 31.60 -7.35
C THR A 160 10.97 32.59 -6.21
N GLY A 161 11.61 33.76 -6.20
CA GLY A 161 11.50 34.73 -5.11
C GLY A 161 12.23 34.29 -3.83
N PRO A 162 12.29 35.15 -2.78
CA PRO A 162 12.92 34.80 -1.51
C PRO A 162 12.14 33.70 -0.77
N LYS A 163 12.84 32.99 0.11
CA LYS A 163 12.25 32.02 1.02
C LYS A 163 11.74 32.73 2.27
N PHE A 164 10.48 32.51 2.60
CA PHE A 164 9.82 33.09 3.77
C PHE A 164 10.07 32.24 5.01
N THR A 165 9.99 32.88 6.17
CA THR A 165 9.99 32.20 7.48
C THR A 165 8.76 32.59 8.27
N LEU A 166 8.35 31.78 9.25
CA LEU A 166 7.16 32.12 10.04
C LEU A 166 7.40 33.40 10.85
N GLY A 167 6.43 34.30 10.86
CA GLY A 167 6.45 35.56 11.60
C GLY A 167 5.67 35.46 12.92
N ASP A 168 4.68 36.35 13.09
CA ASP A 168 3.75 36.30 14.23
C ASP A 168 2.80 35.11 14.08
N ILE A 169 2.66 34.34 15.16
CA ILE A 169 1.82 33.15 15.19
C ILE A 169 0.81 33.33 16.31
N ARG A 170 -0.48 33.30 15.93
CA ARG A 170 -1.58 33.48 16.86
C ARG A 170 -2.56 32.32 16.74
N LEU A 171 -2.79 31.66 17.87
CA LEU A 171 -3.87 30.69 18.01
C LEU A 171 -5.00 31.34 18.80
N GLU A 172 -6.22 31.23 18.28
CA GLU A 172 -7.41 31.86 18.85
C GLU A 172 -8.53 30.83 19.09
N GLY A 173 -9.57 31.27 19.80
CA GLY A 173 -10.69 30.42 20.18
C GLY A 173 -10.27 29.36 21.20
N ASP A 174 -10.72 28.11 20.98
CA ASP A 174 -10.42 26.97 21.85
C ASP A 174 -8.94 26.52 21.76
N ALA A 175 -8.18 27.00 20.77
CA ALA A 175 -6.75 26.75 20.66
C ALA A 175 -5.87 27.82 21.34
N ALA A 176 -6.44 28.88 21.92
CA ALA A 176 -5.68 30.01 22.47
C ALA A 176 -4.72 29.65 23.62
N GLY A 177 -4.98 28.53 24.32
CA GLY A 177 -4.13 28.04 25.40
C GLY A 177 -2.97 27.15 24.93
N LEU A 178 -2.91 26.80 23.64
CA LEU A 178 -1.90 25.92 23.08
C LEU A 178 -0.67 26.70 22.64
N ALA A 179 0.51 26.07 22.75
CA ALA A 179 1.73 26.62 22.19
C ALA A 179 1.86 26.19 20.72
N GLY A 180 1.82 27.14 19.77
CA GLY A 180 2.03 26.84 18.35
C GLY A 180 3.32 26.07 18.07
N ALA A 181 4.35 26.29 18.89
CA ALA A 181 5.63 25.58 18.82
C ALA A 181 5.50 24.06 18.99
N ASP A 182 4.54 23.57 19.79
CA ASP A 182 4.29 22.13 19.98
C ASP A 182 3.81 21.46 18.68
N PHE A 183 3.31 22.26 17.74
CA PHE A 183 2.79 21.83 16.43
C PHE A 183 3.71 22.23 15.27
N GLY A 184 4.91 22.75 15.56
CA GLY A 184 5.88 23.17 14.55
C GLY A 184 5.70 24.59 14.02
N LEU A 185 4.72 25.36 14.53
CA LEU A 185 4.61 26.78 14.24
C LEU A 185 5.54 27.55 15.18
N ILE A 186 6.76 27.80 14.72
CA ILE A 186 7.80 28.49 15.47
C ILE A 186 8.23 29.71 14.65
N ALA A 187 8.25 30.90 15.24
CA ALA A 187 8.73 32.10 14.57
C ALA A 187 10.19 31.92 14.09
N GLY A 188 10.48 32.34 12.85
CA GLY A 188 11.72 32.05 12.13
C GLY A 188 11.84 30.63 11.57
N GLY A 189 10.85 29.77 11.83
CA GLY A 189 10.79 28.39 11.35
C GLY A 189 10.23 28.27 9.92
N ASP A 190 9.90 27.03 9.56
CA ASP A 190 9.41 26.66 8.23
C ASP A 190 8.02 27.26 7.95
N ALA A 191 7.96 28.17 6.98
CA ALA A 191 6.72 28.79 6.51
C ALA A 191 6.10 28.07 5.31
N GLY A 192 6.52 26.85 4.98
CA GLY A 192 5.90 26.08 3.90
C GLY A 192 4.42 25.84 4.17
N SER A 193 3.58 25.99 3.14
CA SER A 193 2.12 25.78 3.27
C SER A 193 1.76 24.40 3.84
N GLY A 194 2.53 23.38 3.47
CA GLY A 194 2.39 22.02 4.01
C GLY A 194 2.68 21.94 5.52
N ALA A 195 3.66 22.70 6.02
CA ALA A 195 3.95 22.77 7.45
C ALA A 195 2.80 23.42 8.23
N VAL A 196 2.26 24.53 7.71
CA VAL A 196 1.10 25.22 8.30
C VAL A 196 -0.14 24.33 8.33
N LEU A 197 -0.48 23.68 7.22
CA LEU A 197 -1.63 22.77 7.14
C LEU A 197 -1.46 21.53 8.06
N LYS A 198 -0.25 21.01 8.18
CA LYS A 198 0.06 19.92 9.11
C LYS A 198 -0.11 20.35 10.56
N ALA A 199 0.38 21.54 10.92
CA ALA A 199 0.21 22.09 12.25
C ALA A 199 -1.27 22.29 12.59
N GLU A 200 -2.03 22.86 11.65
CA GLU A 200 -3.48 23.03 11.78
C GLU A 200 -4.20 21.71 12.04
N ALA A 201 -3.95 20.68 11.22
CA ALA A 201 -4.53 19.36 11.41
C ALA A 201 -4.14 18.73 12.76
N SER A 202 -2.91 18.97 13.21
CA SER A 202 -2.41 18.46 14.50
C SER A 202 -3.05 19.18 15.69
N ILE A 203 -3.28 20.49 15.61
CA ILE A 203 -4.00 21.28 16.62
C ILE A 203 -5.44 20.77 16.74
N VAL A 204 -6.14 20.61 15.61
CA VAL A 204 -7.50 20.07 15.60
C VAL A 204 -7.53 18.65 16.18
N ARG A 205 -6.56 17.81 15.81
CA ARG A 205 -6.45 16.45 16.35
C ARG A 205 -6.20 16.45 17.87
N ALA A 206 -5.31 17.28 18.38
CA ALA A 206 -5.05 17.38 19.83
C ALA A 206 -6.33 17.75 20.60
N LEU A 207 -7.11 18.71 20.09
CA LEU A 207 -8.39 19.08 20.70
C LEU A 207 -9.42 17.93 20.61
N LYS A 208 -9.43 17.17 19.50
CA LYS A 208 -10.24 15.96 19.37
C LYS A 208 -9.83 14.88 20.39
N GLU A 209 -8.54 14.72 20.66
CA GLU A 209 -7.99 13.78 21.65
C GLU A 209 -8.40 14.14 23.10
N GLU A 210 -8.73 15.41 23.38
CA GLU A 210 -9.37 15.82 24.63
C GLU A 210 -10.85 15.40 24.73
N GLY A 211 -11.39 14.71 23.72
CA GLY A 211 -12.80 14.30 23.66
C GLY A 211 -13.73 15.35 23.07
N ARG A 212 -13.21 16.31 22.29
CA ARG A 212 -14.01 17.38 21.65
C ARG A 212 -14.19 17.10 20.14
N PRO A 213 -15.19 16.30 19.74
CA PRO A 213 -15.31 15.80 18.37
C PRO A 213 -15.61 16.87 17.32
N LEU A 214 -16.18 18.01 17.72
CA LEU A 214 -16.55 19.09 16.81
C LEU A 214 -15.40 20.04 16.48
N ALA A 215 -14.18 19.71 16.91
CA ALA A 215 -13.03 20.56 16.67
C ALA A 215 -12.75 20.77 15.18
N LYS A 216 -12.70 22.04 14.81
CA LYS A 216 -12.42 22.51 13.46
C LYS A 216 -11.88 23.93 13.48
N VAL A 217 -11.11 24.25 12.45
CA VAL A 217 -10.69 25.63 12.19
C VAL A 217 -11.87 26.39 11.60
N THR A 218 -12.20 27.52 12.20
CA THR A 218 -13.30 28.39 11.76
C THR A 218 -12.80 29.55 10.92
N GLU A 219 -11.55 29.97 11.13
CA GLU A 219 -10.93 31.06 10.39
C GLU A 219 -9.43 30.82 10.26
N ARG A 220 -8.89 31.14 9.08
CA ARG A 220 -7.48 31.06 8.74
C ARG A 220 -7.08 32.38 8.10
N GLU A 221 -6.22 33.12 8.77
CA GLU A 221 -5.63 34.35 8.24
C GLU A 221 -4.12 34.12 8.08
N ILE A 222 -3.67 34.14 6.82
CA ILE A 222 -2.27 33.95 6.44
C ILE A 222 -1.81 35.22 5.72
N VAL A 223 -0.83 35.91 6.28
CA VAL A 223 -0.33 37.18 5.75
C VAL A 223 1.15 37.03 5.42
N ALA A 224 1.48 37.12 4.12
CA ALA A 224 2.86 37.17 3.67
C ALA A 224 3.33 38.63 3.66
N ASP A 225 4.24 38.99 4.57
CA ASP A 225 4.92 40.28 4.54
C ASP A 225 6.15 40.19 3.63
N HIS A 226 5.97 40.75 2.43
CA HIS A 226 6.98 40.82 1.38
C HIS A 226 8.20 41.69 1.75
N ALA A 227 8.06 42.65 2.66
CA ALA A 227 9.16 43.52 3.06
C ALA A 227 10.15 42.82 4.00
N THR A 228 9.64 41.90 4.82
CA THR A 228 10.43 41.14 5.80
C THR A 228 10.63 39.67 5.41
N SER A 229 9.96 39.21 4.34
CA SER A 229 9.90 37.80 3.94
C SER A 229 9.43 36.91 5.09
N THR A 230 8.39 37.36 5.80
CA THR A 230 7.78 36.61 6.91
C THR A 230 6.34 36.23 6.60
N LEU A 231 5.89 35.09 7.11
CA LEU A 231 4.52 34.60 7.00
C LEU A 231 3.87 34.62 8.38
N ASP A 232 2.97 35.57 8.60
CA ASP A 232 2.18 35.64 9.83
C ASP A 232 0.97 34.70 9.69
N VAL A 233 0.69 33.95 10.75
CA VAL A 233 -0.32 32.88 10.76
C VAL A 233 -1.23 33.08 11.95
N THR A 234 -2.51 33.36 11.69
CA THR A 234 -3.57 33.36 12.70
C THR A 234 -4.57 32.23 12.42
N LEU A 235 -4.72 31.32 13.38
CA LEU A 235 -5.64 30.18 13.31
C LEU A 235 -6.67 30.28 14.44
N THR A 236 -7.95 30.40 14.06
CA THR A 236 -9.06 30.41 15.01
C THR A 236 -9.74 29.05 15.01
N VAL A 237 -9.77 28.38 16.15
CA VAL A 237 -10.30 27.02 16.29
C VAL A 237 -11.50 27.01 17.22
N ALA A 238 -12.57 26.33 16.81
CA ALA A 238 -13.70 26.01 17.66
C ALA A 238 -13.73 24.50 17.90
N ALA A 239 -13.49 24.08 19.13
CA ALA A 239 -13.45 22.68 19.57
C ALA A 239 -14.84 22.16 19.97
N GLY A 240 -15.67 23.05 20.53
CA GLY A 240 -16.92 22.65 21.16
C GLY A 240 -16.69 21.91 22.49
N PRO A 241 -17.75 21.37 23.12
CA PRO A 241 -17.64 20.72 24.43
C PRO A 241 -17.07 19.30 24.30
N VAL A 242 -16.63 18.75 25.43
CA VAL A 242 -16.30 17.32 25.55
C VAL A 242 -17.59 16.50 25.38
N ALA A 243 -17.54 15.47 24.56
CA ALA A 243 -18.68 14.62 24.24
C ALA A 243 -18.30 13.13 24.20
N GLY A 244 -19.29 12.27 24.44
CA GLY A 244 -19.16 10.83 24.18
C GLY A 244 -19.72 10.44 22.82
N TYR A 245 -19.60 9.17 22.44
CA TYR A 245 -20.23 8.64 21.22
C TYR A 245 -21.76 8.59 21.34
N GLY A 246 -22.45 9.01 20.29
CA GLY A 246 -23.91 8.91 20.14
C GLY A 246 -24.30 7.58 19.51
N ASP A 247 -25.42 7.58 18.79
CA ASP A 247 -25.80 6.42 17.97
C ASP A 247 -24.85 6.26 16.80
N THR A 248 -24.54 5.00 16.48
CA THR A 248 -23.78 4.65 15.28
C THR A 248 -24.75 4.14 14.22
N THR A 249 -24.82 4.81 13.08
CA THR A 249 -25.73 4.43 11.98
C THR A 249 -24.94 3.86 10.82
N VAL A 250 -25.34 2.70 10.31
CA VAL A 250 -24.65 2.04 9.18
C VAL A 250 -25.50 2.09 7.92
N GLU A 251 -24.89 2.53 6.82
CA GLU A 251 -25.48 2.60 5.48
C GLU A 251 -24.62 1.90 4.43
N GLY A 252 -25.26 1.38 3.38
CA GLY A 252 -24.58 0.73 2.24
C GLY A 252 -24.32 -0.78 2.36
N THR A 253 -24.73 -1.41 3.48
CA THR A 253 -24.78 -2.87 3.60
C THR A 253 -25.92 -3.46 2.74
N GLU A 254 -25.64 -4.55 2.02
CA GLU A 254 -26.57 -5.33 1.21
C GLU A 254 -26.72 -6.77 1.74
N LYS A 255 -25.60 -7.49 1.93
CA LYS A 255 -25.53 -8.89 2.37
C LYS A 255 -24.84 -9.06 3.71
N VAL A 256 -24.02 -8.09 4.10
CA VAL A 256 -23.44 -8.02 5.43
C VAL A 256 -24.50 -7.49 6.38
N ASP A 257 -24.60 -8.12 7.54
CA ASP A 257 -25.51 -7.75 8.62
C ASP A 257 -25.14 -6.34 9.13
N ARG A 258 -26.14 -5.44 9.12
CA ARG A 258 -25.98 -4.04 9.50
C ARG A 258 -25.58 -3.89 10.97
N ASP A 259 -26.31 -4.57 11.86
CA ASP A 259 -26.10 -4.50 13.30
C ASP A 259 -24.74 -5.11 13.67
N PHE A 260 -24.30 -6.14 12.93
CA PHE A 260 -22.96 -6.67 13.05
C PHE A 260 -21.89 -5.66 12.61
N THR A 261 -22.13 -4.93 11.53
CA THR A 261 -21.22 -3.86 11.08
C THR A 261 -21.11 -2.76 12.13
N GLU A 262 -22.24 -2.35 12.71
CA GLU A 262 -22.27 -1.41 13.83
C GLU A 262 -21.49 -1.95 15.04
N TYR A 263 -21.76 -3.19 15.44
CA TYR A 263 -21.05 -3.87 16.52
C TYR A 263 -19.53 -3.89 16.29
N MET A 264 -19.09 -4.14 15.06
CA MET A 264 -17.67 -4.18 14.71
C MET A 264 -16.98 -2.82 14.78
N THR A 265 -17.70 -1.70 14.82
CA THR A 265 -17.08 -0.40 15.11
C THR A 265 -16.46 -0.37 16.51
N GLY A 266 -17.06 -1.09 17.46
CA GLY A 266 -16.63 -1.07 18.86
C GLY A 266 -16.86 0.26 19.58
N LEU A 267 -17.50 1.24 18.93
CA LEU A 267 -17.80 2.56 19.49
C LEU A 267 -18.99 2.43 20.46
N LYS A 268 -18.73 2.59 21.75
CA LYS A 268 -19.76 2.44 22.78
C LYS A 268 -20.44 3.77 23.07
N ARG A 269 -21.75 3.83 22.91
CA ARG A 269 -22.56 5.01 23.25
C ARG A 269 -22.24 5.52 24.67
N GLY A 270 -22.03 6.83 24.80
CA GLY A 270 -21.71 7.53 26.03
C GLY A 270 -20.26 7.42 26.51
N ARG A 271 -19.43 6.56 25.91
CA ARG A 271 -17.97 6.59 26.15
C ARG A 271 -17.41 7.88 25.55
N GLN A 272 -16.48 8.53 26.25
CA GLN A 272 -15.80 9.73 25.77
C GLN A 272 -15.21 9.50 24.37
N TYR A 273 -15.43 10.47 23.48
CA TYR A 273 -14.91 10.43 22.11
C TYR A 273 -13.38 10.37 22.10
N SER A 274 -12.85 9.54 21.21
CA SER A 274 -11.44 9.50 20.85
C SER A 274 -11.31 9.38 19.32
N PRO A 275 -10.52 10.25 18.66
CA PRO A 275 -10.26 10.11 17.23
C PRO A 275 -9.51 8.80 16.93
N GLU A 276 -8.72 8.28 17.87
CA GLU A 276 -8.02 7.00 17.71
C GLU A 276 -8.98 5.81 17.67
N GLU A 277 -10.00 5.76 18.55
CA GLU A 277 -11.00 4.68 18.50
C GLU A 277 -11.82 4.72 17.19
N VAL A 278 -12.02 5.91 16.59
CA VAL A 278 -12.66 6.07 15.27
C VAL A 278 -11.75 5.54 14.16
N ASP A 279 -10.46 5.87 14.19
CA ASP A 279 -9.46 5.34 13.25
C ASP A 279 -9.38 3.80 13.34
N GLU A 280 -9.38 3.25 14.55
CA GLU A 280 -9.42 1.80 14.78
C GLU A 280 -10.71 1.14 14.30
N ALA A 281 -11.86 1.78 14.50
CA ALA A 281 -13.14 1.30 13.99
C ALA A 281 -13.11 1.19 12.46
N ARG A 282 -12.59 2.21 11.78
CA ARG A 282 -12.40 2.21 10.33
C ARG A 282 -11.48 1.07 9.87
N ASP A 283 -10.31 0.95 10.48
CA ASP A 283 -9.33 -0.09 10.15
C ASP A 283 -9.89 -1.50 10.37
N ARG A 284 -10.65 -1.69 11.45
CA ARG A 284 -11.26 -2.97 11.77
C ARG A 284 -12.31 -3.37 10.74
N LEU A 285 -13.16 -2.44 10.32
CA LEU A 285 -14.14 -2.66 9.26
C LEU A 285 -13.47 -2.94 7.91
N LEU A 286 -12.40 -2.23 7.56
CA LEU A 286 -11.59 -2.54 6.37
C LEU A 286 -10.95 -3.93 6.47
N GLY A 287 -10.47 -4.31 7.66
CA GLY A 287 -9.87 -5.61 7.95
C GLY A 287 -10.83 -6.80 7.86
N LEU A 288 -12.15 -6.55 7.84
CA LEU A 288 -13.13 -7.59 7.51
C LEU A 288 -13.02 -8.04 6.05
N GLU A 289 -12.46 -7.21 5.17
CA GLU A 289 -12.29 -7.44 3.72
C GLU A 289 -13.59 -7.68 2.93
N VAL A 290 -14.75 -7.49 3.58
CA VAL A 290 -16.07 -7.58 2.96
C VAL A 290 -16.50 -6.28 2.29
N PHE A 291 -15.77 -5.18 2.50
CA PHE A 291 -16.05 -3.86 1.94
C PHE A 291 -14.93 -3.41 0.99
N ASN A 292 -15.30 -2.69 -0.08
CA ASN A 292 -14.37 -1.98 -0.97
C ASN A 292 -13.96 -0.63 -0.36
N SER A 293 -14.88 0.02 0.34
CA SER A 293 -14.66 1.29 1.02
C SER A 293 -15.40 1.32 2.36
N VAL A 294 -14.81 2.05 3.31
CA VAL A 294 -15.38 2.32 4.62
C VAL A 294 -15.06 3.78 4.95
N THR A 295 -16.11 4.55 5.24
CA THR A 295 -16.01 5.94 5.68
C THR A 295 -16.78 6.10 6.98
N LEU A 296 -16.13 6.69 7.99
CA LEU A 296 -16.77 7.11 9.23
C LEU A 296 -16.91 8.63 9.18
N LYS A 297 -18.08 9.14 9.52
CA LYS A 297 -18.39 10.57 9.57
C LYS A 297 -18.94 10.92 10.94
N GLU A 298 -18.32 11.88 11.60
CA GLU A 298 -18.94 12.51 12.76
C GLU A 298 -20.07 13.44 12.28
N ALA A 299 -21.17 13.50 13.02
CA ALA A 299 -22.24 14.46 12.73
C ALA A 299 -21.78 15.91 12.95
N ASP A 300 -22.44 16.87 12.30
CA ASP A 300 -22.11 18.31 12.48
C ASP A 300 -22.53 18.88 13.85
N SER A 301 -23.27 18.11 14.65
CA SER A 301 -23.78 18.53 15.96
C SER A 301 -23.96 17.35 16.90
N LEU A 302 -23.97 17.65 18.21
CA LEU A 302 -24.25 16.67 19.25
C LEU A 302 -25.75 16.33 19.30
N ASP A 303 -26.05 15.12 19.73
CA ASP A 303 -27.40 14.67 20.03
C ASP A 303 -27.99 15.38 21.26
N ALA A 304 -29.27 15.13 21.55
CA ALA A 304 -29.99 15.76 22.65
C ALA A 304 -29.39 15.50 24.05
N VAL A 305 -28.49 14.53 24.18
CA VAL A 305 -27.83 14.15 25.44
C VAL A 305 -26.36 14.61 25.46
N GLY A 306 -25.89 15.30 24.42
CA GLY A 306 -24.53 15.83 24.33
C GLY A 306 -23.50 14.82 23.83
N ASN A 307 -23.91 13.80 23.07
CA ASN A 307 -22.99 12.84 22.43
C ASN A 307 -22.91 13.08 20.92
N ILE A 308 -21.83 12.67 20.27
CA ILE A 308 -21.62 12.81 18.82
C ILE A 308 -22.12 11.57 18.05
N PRO A 309 -23.19 11.65 17.26
CA PRO A 309 -23.58 10.55 16.37
C PRO A 309 -22.50 10.25 15.33
N ILE A 310 -22.31 8.97 15.01
CA ILE A 310 -21.32 8.50 14.03
C ILE A 310 -22.03 7.80 12.87
N GLY A 311 -21.86 8.33 11.66
CA GLY A 311 -22.30 7.69 10.43
C GLY A 311 -21.22 6.76 9.88
N VAL A 312 -21.58 5.54 9.52
CA VAL A 312 -20.72 4.54 8.88
C VAL A 312 -21.27 4.26 7.49
N GLU A 313 -20.54 4.67 6.47
CA GLU A 313 -20.86 4.41 5.07
C GLU A 313 -19.93 3.33 4.53
N VAL A 314 -20.49 2.25 4.02
CA VAL A 314 -19.74 1.13 3.45
C VAL A 314 -20.19 0.80 2.03
N SER A 315 -19.28 0.25 1.23
CA SER A 315 -19.61 -0.36 -0.06
C SER A 315 -19.17 -1.82 -0.05
N GLU A 316 -20.11 -2.75 -0.21
CA GLU A 316 -19.78 -4.18 -0.19
C GLU A 316 -18.93 -4.63 -1.38
N ARG A 317 -17.98 -5.50 -1.07
CA ARG A 317 -17.17 -6.22 -2.05
C ARG A 317 -17.87 -7.51 -2.45
N LYS A 318 -17.56 -8.01 -3.66
CA LYS A 318 -17.98 -9.36 -4.07
C LYS A 318 -17.50 -10.38 -3.03
N PRO A 319 -18.40 -11.21 -2.48
CA PRO A 319 -18.06 -12.09 -1.36
C PRO A 319 -17.17 -13.25 -1.78
N ARG A 320 -17.23 -13.68 -3.05
CA ARG A 320 -16.49 -14.81 -3.59
C ARG A 320 -15.27 -14.35 -4.35
N TYR A 321 -14.16 -15.05 -4.15
CA TYR A 321 -12.91 -14.80 -4.85
C TYR A 321 -12.16 -16.10 -5.08
N PHE A 322 -11.31 -16.12 -6.09
CA PHE A 322 -10.41 -17.23 -6.37
C PHE A 322 -9.06 -16.66 -6.79
N GLY A 323 -8.02 -17.47 -6.67
CA GLY A 323 -6.69 -17.11 -7.12
C GLY A 323 -5.94 -18.35 -7.59
N LEU A 324 -5.03 -18.13 -8.52
CA LEU A 324 -4.11 -19.12 -9.05
C LEU A 324 -2.72 -18.50 -9.01
N GLY A 325 -1.73 -19.28 -8.58
CA GLY A 325 -0.35 -18.84 -8.42
C GLY A 325 0.62 -19.89 -8.95
N GLY A 326 1.78 -19.43 -9.39
CA GLY A 326 2.90 -20.26 -9.77
C GLY A 326 4.16 -19.80 -9.06
N THR A 327 4.98 -20.75 -8.61
CA THR A 327 6.28 -20.49 -7.98
C THR A 327 7.38 -21.17 -8.76
N PHE A 328 8.54 -20.53 -8.81
CA PHE A 328 9.77 -21.12 -9.34
C PHE A 328 10.88 -20.89 -8.31
N SER A 329 11.55 -21.99 -7.95
CA SER A 329 12.67 -22.01 -7.04
C SER A 329 13.77 -22.89 -7.63
N ASN A 330 15.03 -22.47 -7.49
CA ASN A 330 16.18 -23.29 -7.85
C ASN A 330 16.39 -24.46 -6.89
N THR A 331 15.85 -24.41 -5.67
CA THR A 331 15.95 -25.48 -4.66
C THR A 331 14.70 -26.36 -4.59
N GLU A 332 13.51 -25.80 -4.84
CA GLU A 332 12.22 -26.50 -4.67
C GLU A 332 11.49 -26.76 -6.00
N GLY A 333 12.09 -26.38 -7.12
CA GLY A 333 11.52 -26.54 -8.45
C GLY A 333 10.31 -25.63 -8.70
N LEU A 334 9.40 -26.11 -9.54
CA LEU A 334 8.16 -25.42 -9.89
C LEU A 334 7.04 -25.79 -8.91
N GLY A 335 6.17 -24.82 -8.63
CA GLY A 335 4.97 -24.98 -7.82
C GLY A 335 3.76 -24.34 -8.48
N LEU A 336 2.59 -24.91 -8.22
CA LEU A 336 1.28 -24.39 -8.62
C LEU A 336 0.36 -24.38 -7.40
N GLU A 337 -0.34 -23.28 -7.20
CA GLU A 337 -1.31 -23.14 -6.12
C GLU A 337 -2.62 -22.55 -6.64
N GLY A 338 -3.71 -22.94 -5.99
CA GLY A 338 -5.03 -22.45 -6.30
C GLY A 338 -5.89 -22.39 -5.07
N TYR A 339 -6.78 -21.41 -5.03
CA TYR A 339 -7.71 -21.25 -3.93
C TYR A 339 -9.04 -20.66 -4.37
N TRP A 340 -10.07 -20.99 -3.61
CA TRP A 340 -11.36 -20.34 -3.63
C TRP A 340 -11.71 -19.88 -2.22
N GLY A 341 -12.35 -18.72 -2.11
CA GLY A 341 -12.77 -18.19 -0.83
C GLY A 341 -14.10 -17.46 -0.88
N HIS A 342 -14.73 -17.37 0.29
CA HIS A 342 -15.95 -16.62 0.57
C HIS A 342 -15.70 -15.75 1.80
N ARG A 343 -15.91 -14.42 1.72
CA ARG A 343 -15.62 -13.48 2.83
C ARG A 343 -16.81 -13.19 3.75
N ASN A 344 -18.02 -13.60 3.38
CA ASN A 344 -19.24 -13.31 4.13
C ASN A 344 -20.20 -14.52 4.17
N LEU A 345 -19.76 -15.65 4.70
CA LEU A 345 -20.46 -16.94 4.55
C LEU A 345 -21.87 -16.93 5.19
N PHE A 346 -22.03 -16.31 6.35
CA PHE A 346 -23.31 -16.28 7.08
C PHE A 346 -23.85 -14.86 7.33
N GLY A 347 -23.31 -13.86 6.62
CA GLY A 347 -23.74 -12.46 6.74
C GLY A 347 -22.94 -11.64 7.76
N ARG A 348 -22.05 -12.24 8.55
CA ARG A 348 -21.26 -11.52 9.59
C ARG A 348 -19.77 -11.58 9.33
N ALA A 349 -19.40 -11.39 8.06
CA ALA A 349 -18.03 -11.39 7.59
C ALA A 349 -17.25 -12.68 7.91
N GLU A 350 -17.95 -13.82 8.04
CA GLU A 350 -17.27 -15.10 8.19
C GLU A 350 -16.56 -15.49 6.91
N LYS A 351 -15.28 -15.83 7.03
CA LYS A 351 -14.43 -16.21 5.91
C LYS A 351 -14.34 -17.73 5.84
N LEU A 352 -14.49 -18.28 4.65
CA LEU A 352 -14.17 -19.66 4.31
C LEU A 352 -13.18 -19.64 3.16
N ARG A 353 -12.08 -20.38 3.29
CA ARG A 353 -11.07 -20.53 2.24
C ARG A 353 -10.74 -22.00 2.06
N ILE A 354 -10.73 -22.44 0.81
CA ILE A 354 -10.32 -23.78 0.40
C ILE A 354 -9.16 -23.61 -0.57
N GLU A 355 -8.05 -24.27 -0.30
CA GLU A 355 -6.83 -24.13 -1.09
C GLU A 355 -6.15 -25.46 -1.35
N GLY A 356 -5.38 -25.50 -2.44
CA GLY A 356 -4.53 -26.61 -2.82
C GLY A 356 -3.24 -26.11 -3.44
N LYS A 357 -2.14 -26.81 -3.16
CA LYS A 357 -0.82 -26.53 -3.71
C LYS A 357 -0.12 -27.82 -4.10
N ILE A 358 0.58 -27.77 -5.22
CA ILE A 358 1.49 -28.80 -5.71
C ILE A 358 2.87 -28.15 -5.87
N SER A 359 3.93 -28.78 -5.37
CA SER A 359 5.31 -28.28 -5.51
C SER A 359 6.32 -29.42 -5.68
N GLY A 360 7.57 -29.09 -5.98
CA GLY A 360 8.61 -30.08 -6.31
C GLY A 360 8.64 -30.47 -7.79
N ILE A 361 7.90 -29.77 -8.66
CA ILE A 361 7.82 -30.12 -10.09
C ILE A 361 9.16 -29.81 -10.74
N GLY A 362 9.83 -30.84 -11.27
CA GLY A 362 11.12 -30.73 -11.93
C GLY A 362 12.34 -30.74 -11.00
N SER A 363 12.14 -30.64 -9.67
CA SER A 363 13.18 -30.94 -8.67
C SER A 363 13.08 -32.38 -8.15
N ASN A 364 11.85 -32.91 -8.08
CA ASN A 364 11.55 -34.25 -7.58
C ASN A 364 11.13 -35.17 -8.75
N GLU A 365 11.14 -36.49 -8.50
CA GLU A 365 10.48 -37.43 -9.42
C GLU A 365 8.97 -37.11 -9.50
N LEU A 366 8.34 -37.39 -10.65
CA LEU A 366 6.90 -37.12 -10.85
C LEU A 366 6.01 -37.87 -9.84
N THR A 367 6.54 -38.93 -9.24
CA THR A 367 5.88 -39.73 -8.19
C THR A 367 6.08 -39.17 -6.78
N GLU A 368 6.97 -38.20 -6.59
CA GLU A 368 7.41 -37.65 -5.30
C GLU A 368 7.11 -36.15 -5.17
N LEU A 369 6.01 -35.71 -5.79
CA LEU A 369 5.56 -34.33 -5.67
C LEU A 369 5.01 -34.05 -4.27
N ASN A 370 5.12 -32.79 -3.85
CA ASN A 370 4.59 -32.31 -2.58
C ASN A 370 3.17 -31.78 -2.80
N TYR A 371 2.24 -32.14 -1.92
CA TYR A 371 0.85 -31.73 -1.98
C TYR A 371 0.41 -31.10 -0.66
N ASN A 372 -0.29 -29.97 -0.74
CA ASN A 372 -0.97 -29.35 0.39
C ASN A 372 -2.44 -29.13 0.02
N ALA A 373 -3.36 -29.44 0.94
CA ALA A 373 -4.76 -29.09 0.81
C ALA A 373 -5.28 -28.54 2.14
N GLY A 374 -5.92 -27.38 2.12
CA GLY A 374 -6.34 -26.66 3.31
C GLY A 374 -7.79 -26.19 3.23
N ILE A 375 -8.49 -26.24 4.37
CA ILE A 375 -9.77 -25.56 4.59
C ILE A 375 -9.60 -24.69 5.83
N MET A 376 -9.92 -23.40 5.71
CA MET A 376 -9.83 -22.42 6.79
C MET A 376 -11.16 -21.69 6.95
N PHE A 377 -11.60 -21.56 8.20
CA PHE A 377 -12.75 -20.79 8.61
C PHE A 377 -12.33 -19.72 9.62
N GLU A 378 -12.80 -18.49 9.43
CA GLU A 378 -12.59 -17.37 10.35
C GLU A 378 -13.93 -16.70 10.65
N LYS A 379 -14.16 -16.38 11.93
CA LYS A 379 -15.31 -15.61 12.39
C LYS A 379 -14.84 -14.43 13.25
N PRO A 380 -14.97 -13.18 12.77
CA PRO A 380 -14.63 -12.01 13.55
C PRO A 380 -15.67 -11.73 14.65
N GLY A 381 -15.26 -10.98 15.67
CA GLY A 381 -16.17 -10.38 16.63
C GLY A 381 -16.71 -11.32 17.73
N VAL A 382 -16.17 -12.52 17.92
CA VAL A 382 -16.78 -13.55 18.79
C VAL A 382 -16.80 -13.23 20.30
N VAL A 383 -15.78 -12.55 20.81
CA VAL A 383 -15.63 -12.12 22.22
C VAL A 383 -15.39 -10.60 22.29
N GLY A 384 -15.88 -9.88 21.29
CA GLY A 384 -15.63 -8.44 21.10
C GLY A 384 -15.08 -8.16 19.70
N PRO A 385 -15.20 -6.92 19.20
CA PRO A 385 -14.77 -6.55 17.85
C PRO A 385 -13.31 -6.87 17.54
N ALA A 386 -12.41 -6.75 18.53
CA ALA A 386 -10.98 -7.03 18.38
C ALA A 386 -10.62 -8.53 18.35
N SER A 387 -11.62 -9.43 18.43
CA SER A 387 -11.39 -10.87 18.49
C SER A 387 -11.72 -11.59 17.18
N LYS A 388 -11.05 -12.71 16.91
CA LYS A 388 -11.32 -13.59 15.76
C LYS A 388 -11.26 -15.05 16.21
N PHE A 389 -12.34 -15.79 16.01
CA PHE A 389 -12.32 -17.23 16.08
C PHE A 389 -11.80 -17.79 14.76
N PHE A 390 -10.97 -18.82 14.82
CA PHE A 390 -10.52 -19.52 13.62
C PHE A 390 -10.55 -21.04 13.83
N ALA A 391 -10.75 -21.75 12.73
CA ALA A 391 -10.68 -23.20 12.69
C ALA A 391 -10.20 -23.65 11.31
N GLY A 392 -9.50 -24.77 11.25
CA GLY A 392 -9.03 -25.27 9.97
C GLY A 392 -8.63 -26.74 10.01
N ALA A 393 -8.48 -27.28 8.81
CA ALA A 393 -7.90 -28.59 8.57
C ALA A 393 -6.92 -28.46 7.40
N ASN A 394 -5.73 -29.04 7.55
CA ASN A 394 -4.70 -29.08 6.52
C ASN A 394 -4.20 -30.52 6.36
N THR A 395 -4.05 -30.95 5.11
CA THR A 395 -3.40 -32.21 4.76
C THR A 395 -2.12 -31.90 3.98
N VAL A 396 -1.01 -32.49 4.43
CA VAL A 396 0.31 -32.37 3.81
C VAL A 396 0.80 -33.74 3.38
N LEU A 397 1.31 -33.83 2.16
CA LEU A 397 2.17 -34.92 1.70
C LEU A 397 3.47 -34.30 1.18
N GLU A 398 4.59 -34.68 1.77
CA GLU A 398 5.91 -34.14 1.43
C GLU A 398 6.98 -35.24 1.38
N HIS A 399 7.91 -35.10 0.44
CA HIS A 399 9.05 -36.00 0.23
C HIS A 399 10.40 -35.25 0.35
N PRO A 400 10.79 -34.76 1.55
CA PRO A 400 12.16 -34.31 1.79
C PRO A 400 13.22 -35.41 1.64
N ASP A 401 14.47 -35.04 1.38
CA ASP A 401 15.59 -35.98 1.21
C ASP A 401 15.77 -37.00 2.36
N ALA A 402 15.37 -36.62 3.58
CA ALA A 402 15.60 -37.40 4.79
C ALA A 402 14.41 -38.28 5.21
N TYR A 403 13.19 -37.98 4.77
CA TYR A 403 11.97 -38.68 5.19
C TYR A 403 10.79 -38.39 4.27
N ASP A 404 9.82 -39.30 4.23
CA ASP A 404 8.49 -39.05 3.67
C ASP A 404 7.51 -38.74 4.79
N ARG A 405 6.69 -37.70 4.61
CA ARG A 405 5.67 -37.32 5.60
C ARG A 405 4.31 -37.14 4.98
N PHE A 406 3.34 -37.84 5.57
CA PHE A 406 1.93 -37.56 5.43
C PHE A 406 1.38 -37.03 6.75
N SER A 407 0.69 -35.90 6.75
CA SER A 407 0.09 -35.31 7.95
C SER A 407 -1.31 -34.79 7.66
N VAL A 408 -2.21 -34.96 8.63
CA VAL A 408 -3.51 -34.31 8.68
C VAL A 408 -3.62 -33.58 10.01
N LYS A 409 -3.62 -32.25 9.95
CA LYS A 409 -3.69 -31.37 11.12
C LYS A 409 -5.02 -30.62 11.15
N GLY A 410 -5.76 -30.78 12.24
CA GLY A 410 -6.94 -29.97 12.57
C GLY A 410 -6.62 -28.99 13.68
N ASN A 411 -7.17 -27.78 13.62
CA ASN A 411 -6.99 -26.77 14.67
C ASN A 411 -8.24 -25.91 14.87
N THR A 412 -8.35 -25.34 16.06
CA THR A 412 -9.28 -24.25 16.34
C THR A 412 -8.75 -23.36 17.44
N GLY A 413 -8.98 -22.05 17.35
CA GLY A 413 -8.44 -21.10 18.30
C GLY A 413 -9.13 -19.75 18.29
N LEU A 414 -8.61 -18.88 19.13
CA LEU A 414 -9.03 -17.49 19.25
C LEU A 414 -7.81 -16.58 19.11
N SER A 415 -7.98 -15.50 18.36
CA SER A 415 -7.04 -14.40 18.25
C SER A 415 -7.68 -13.14 18.84
N TYR A 416 -6.87 -12.28 19.45
CA TYR A 416 -7.29 -11.01 19.99
C TYR A 416 -6.23 -9.94 19.66
N ASP A 417 -6.67 -8.86 19.02
CA ASP A 417 -5.85 -7.70 18.74
C ASP A 417 -5.84 -6.81 20.00
N LEU A 418 -4.68 -6.72 20.67
CA LEU A 418 -4.52 -5.91 21.88
C LEU A 418 -4.50 -4.41 21.54
N ASP A 419 -3.87 -4.08 20.41
CA ASP A 419 -3.82 -2.77 19.78
C ASP A 419 -3.51 -2.94 18.27
N ARG A 420 -3.20 -1.85 17.55
CA ARG A 420 -2.92 -1.87 16.11
C ARG A 420 -1.64 -2.63 15.72
N GLN A 421 -0.75 -2.90 16.67
CA GLN A 421 0.57 -3.51 16.46
C GLN A 421 0.68 -4.90 17.12
N GLN A 422 -0.15 -5.19 18.12
CA GLN A 422 -0.06 -6.38 18.95
C GLN A 422 -1.25 -7.32 18.79
N THR A 423 -0.96 -8.59 18.48
CA THR A 423 -1.96 -9.65 18.41
C THR A 423 -1.52 -10.85 19.25
N VAL A 424 -2.43 -11.38 20.06
CA VAL A 424 -2.27 -12.65 20.77
C VAL A 424 -3.21 -13.71 20.22
N SER A 425 -2.78 -14.96 20.16
CA SER A 425 -3.66 -16.08 19.81
C SER A 425 -3.29 -17.36 20.55
N ALA A 426 -4.32 -18.15 20.84
CA ALA A 426 -4.19 -19.48 21.40
C ALA A 426 -5.08 -20.44 20.61
N GLU A 427 -4.57 -21.64 20.32
CA GLU A 427 -5.30 -22.68 19.60
C GLU A 427 -5.14 -24.05 20.27
N VAL A 428 -6.07 -24.95 19.96
CA VAL A 428 -5.95 -26.38 20.24
C VAL A 428 -5.82 -27.07 18.89
N ALA A 429 -4.81 -27.93 18.76
CA ALA A 429 -4.54 -28.64 17.52
C ALA A 429 -4.36 -30.15 17.75
N LEU A 430 -4.74 -30.93 16.74
CA LEU A 430 -4.49 -32.36 16.63
C LEU A 430 -3.81 -32.62 15.28
N ASP A 431 -2.63 -33.24 15.31
CA ASP A 431 -1.86 -33.63 14.12
C ASP A 431 -1.64 -35.14 14.12
N TYR A 432 -2.27 -35.81 13.16
CA TYR A 432 -1.95 -37.19 12.84
C TYR A 432 -0.90 -37.21 11.73
N SER A 433 0.26 -37.80 12.00
CA SER A 433 1.33 -37.89 11.02
C SER A 433 1.90 -39.29 10.88
N LYS A 434 2.26 -39.64 9.65
CA LYS A 434 3.02 -40.83 9.29
C LYS A 434 4.32 -40.38 8.67
N ILE A 435 5.42 -40.79 9.28
CA ILE A 435 6.77 -40.44 8.84
C ILE A 435 7.50 -41.74 8.51
N THR A 436 8.04 -41.82 7.29
CA THR A 436 8.91 -42.93 6.87
C THR A 436 10.32 -42.37 6.71
N ASP A 437 11.25 -42.83 7.53
CA ASP A 437 12.64 -42.41 7.50
C ASP A 437 13.58 -43.62 7.39
N SER A 438 14.89 -43.37 7.45
CA SER A 438 15.92 -44.42 7.41
C SER A 438 15.85 -45.45 8.56
N PHE A 439 15.12 -45.14 9.64
CA PHE A 439 14.96 -45.99 10.82
C PHE A 439 13.64 -46.77 10.81
N GLY A 440 12.69 -46.41 9.93
CA GLY A 440 11.46 -47.16 9.72
C GLY A 440 10.23 -46.27 9.53
N LYS A 441 9.06 -46.84 9.85
CA LYS A 441 7.77 -46.15 9.78
C LYS A 441 7.31 -45.78 11.17
N HIS A 442 7.07 -44.49 11.38
CA HIS A 442 6.60 -43.93 12.63
C HIS A 442 5.24 -43.31 12.42
N THR A 443 4.34 -43.48 13.39
CA THR A 443 3.01 -42.88 13.38
C THR A 443 2.83 -42.12 14.68
N TYR A 444 2.43 -40.87 14.57
CA TYR A 444 2.25 -39.96 15.70
C TYR A 444 0.83 -39.41 15.70
N LEU A 445 0.28 -39.19 16.89
CA LEU A 445 -0.95 -38.46 17.09
C LEU A 445 -0.70 -37.38 18.15
N ILE A 446 -0.36 -36.19 17.68
CA ILE A 446 0.10 -35.12 18.54
C ILE A 446 -1.07 -34.19 18.86
N ALA A 447 -1.37 -34.02 20.14
CA ALA A 447 -2.19 -32.91 20.62
C ALA A 447 -1.30 -31.76 21.07
N SER A 448 -1.63 -30.54 20.66
CA SER A 448 -0.85 -29.35 21.04
C SER A 448 -1.73 -28.15 21.38
N ILE A 449 -1.13 -27.21 22.13
CA ILE A 449 -1.71 -25.89 22.46
C ILE A 449 -0.80 -24.77 21.94
N PRO A 450 -0.81 -24.46 20.64
CA PRO A 450 -0.01 -23.36 20.11
C PRO A 450 -0.45 -22.01 20.67
N LEU A 451 0.52 -21.26 21.19
CA LEU A 451 0.40 -19.91 21.72
C LEU A 451 1.28 -19.00 20.87
N ARG A 452 0.72 -17.88 20.42
CA ARG A 452 1.42 -16.93 19.56
C ARG A 452 1.17 -15.51 20.04
N TYR A 453 2.25 -14.73 20.09
CA TYR A 453 2.21 -13.28 20.24
C TYR A 453 2.96 -12.65 19.07
N VAL A 454 2.33 -11.66 18.44
CA VAL A 454 2.88 -10.92 17.31
C VAL A 454 2.93 -9.45 17.68
N TYR A 455 4.09 -8.84 17.48
CA TYR A 455 4.26 -7.39 17.48
C TYR A 455 4.74 -6.96 16.09
N ASP A 456 4.03 -6.05 15.44
CA ASP A 456 4.35 -5.56 14.10
C ASP A 456 4.18 -4.05 14.03
N ASN A 457 5.30 -3.32 14.03
CA ASN A 457 5.33 -1.86 13.89
C ASN A 457 6.00 -1.42 12.58
N ARG A 458 6.02 -2.30 11.57
CA ARG A 458 6.53 -1.96 10.24
C ARG A 458 5.66 -0.90 9.58
N ASP A 459 6.29 0.02 8.87
CA ASP A 459 5.63 1.04 8.05
C ASP A 459 4.83 0.42 6.89
N ASN A 460 5.37 -0.63 6.27
CA ASN A 460 4.73 -1.35 5.19
C ASN A 460 4.93 -2.86 5.35
N ARG A 461 3.84 -3.62 5.27
CA ARG A 461 3.88 -5.09 5.46
C ARG A 461 4.54 -5.84 4.30
N LEU A 462 4.49 -5.29 3.10
CA LEU A 462 5.00 -5.88 1.85
C LEU A 462 6.43 -5.40 1.52
N ASN A 463 6.72 -4.13 1.74
CA ASN A 463 8.03 -3.52 1.48
C ASN A 463 8.46 -2.60 2.65
N PRO A 464 8.82 -3.17 3.82
CA PRO A 464 9.14 -2.38 5.00
C PRO A 464 10.44 -1.57 4.80
N THR A 465 10.40 -0.28 5.15
CA THR A 465 11.59 0.59 5.19
C THR A 465 11.99 0.95 6.62
N THR A 466 11.04 0.91 7.56
CA THR A 466 11.26 1.21 8.98
C THR A 466 10.43 0.26 9.88
N GLY A 467 10.83 0.15 11.15
CA GLY A 467 10.18 -0.75 12.11
C GLY A 467 10.61 -2.22 11.98
N PHE A 468 9.95 -3.10 12.72
CA PHE A 468 10.24 -4.53 12.74
C PHE A 468 8.99 -5.37 13.09
N ARG A 469 9.09 -6.68 12.84
CA ARG A 469 8.09 -7.65 13.27
C ARG A 469 8.75 -8.68 14.19
N ALA A 470 8.19 -8.85 15.38
CA ALA A 470 8.57 -9.90 16.32
C ALA A 470 7.43 -10.91 16.46
N LEU A 471 7.79 -12.21 16.51
CA LEU A 471 6.87 -13.31 16.75
C LEU A 471 7.43 -14.17 17.89
N ALA A 472 6.67 -14.28 18.97
CA ALA A 472 6.92 -15.26 20.02
C ALA A 472 5.94 -16.42 19.85
N TYR A 473 6.44 -17.65 19.86
CA TYR A 473 5.67 -18.86 19.63
C TYR A 473 6.05 -19.93 20.65
N ALA A 474 5.04 -20.58 21.22
CA ALA A 474 5.22 -21.74 22.08
C ALA A 474 4.15 -22.79 21.74
N GLU A 475 4.55 -24.05 21.61
CA GLU A 475 3.63 -25.15 21.33
C GLU A 475 3.90 -26.30 22.29
N PRO A 476 3.35 -26.24 23.53
CA PRO A 476 3.25 -27.42 24.36
C PRO A 476 2.50 -28.52 23.60
N SER A 477 3.12 -29.69 23.49
CA SER A 477 2.58 -30.81 22.74
C SER A 477 2.77 -32.13 23.48
N TYR A 478 1.91 -33.09 23.18
CA TYR A 478 1.93 -34.43 23.73
C TYR A 478 1.50 -35.43 22.65
N ASP A 479 2.27 -36.50 22.50
CA ASP A 479 1.96 -37.62 21.61
C ASP A 479 1.07 -38.63 22.36
N ILE A 480 -0.08 -38.97 21.79
CA ILE A 480 -1.18 -39.71 22.42
C ILE A 480 -1.09 -41.21 22.15
#